data_AF-A0A7C1SUG7-F1
#
_entry.id   AF-A0A7C1SUG7-F1
#
_cell.length_a   1.000
_cell.length_b   1.000
_cell.length_c   1.000
_cell.angle_alpha   90.00
_cell.angle_beta   90.00
_cell.angle_gamma   90.00
#
_symmetry.space_group_name_H-M   'P 1'
#
loop_
_entity.id
_entity.type
_entity.pdbx_description
1 polymer ?
#
loop_
_entity_poly.entity_id
_entity_poly.type
_entity_poly.pdbx_seq_one_letter_code
_entity_poly.pdbx_strand_id
1 'polypeptide(L)'
;MESNNNLTFCFDRRLSPHEDTEIYASLLDYLEGETELHFTLLFSRDHQETIDNIGSGRADFAIIGGLSYLKAEHDFKVKMLVKGLDSNKQGNYRSAIIIARSDLSPKISELKDKCFAFGSRYSTQGYLIRLGTFPVRVCKKVFFKIL
;
A
#
# COMPACT_ATOMS: atom_id res chain seq x y z
N MET A 1 -3.52 -30.53 -20.03
CA MET A 1 -4.00 -29.20 -19.61
C MET A 1 -2.85 -28.26 -19.91
N GLU A 2 -2.95 -27.46 -20.96
CA GLU A 2 -1.96 -26.40 -21.21
C GLU A 2 -2.01 -25.45 -20.02
N SER A 3 -0.87 -25.26 -19.34
CA SER A 3 -0.76 -24.23 -18.33
C SER A 3 -0.88 -22.89 -19.05
N ASN A 4 -1.89 -22.11 -18.71
CA ASN A 4 -1.98 -20.75 -19.19
C ASN A 4 -0.87 -19.95 -18.49
N ASN A 5 0.27 -19.80 -19.16
CA ASN A 5 1.42 -19.09 -18.58
C ASN A 5 1.23 -17.57 -18.56
N ASN A 6 0.10 -17.05 -19.05
CA ASN A 6 -0.26 -15.64 -18.96
C ASN A 6 -1.00 -15.36 -17.66
N LEU A 7 -0.32 -14.64 -16.76
CA LEU A 7 -0.80 -14.25 -15.45
C LEU A 7 -1.08 -12.75 -15.42
N THR A 8 -2.07 -12.36 -14.63
CA THR A 8 -2.45 -10.97 -14.45
C THR A 8 -1.90 -10.42 -13.13
N PHE A 9 -1.26 -9.26 -13.19
CA PHE A 9 -0.63 -8.62 -12.05
C PHE A 9 -1.28 -7.25 -11.79
N CYS A 10 -1.78 -7.02 -10.58
CA CYS A 10 -2.31 -5.71 -10.18
C CYS A 10 -1.51 -5.10 -9.02
N PHE A 11 -1.76 -3.82 -8.72
CA PHE A 11 -1.04 -3.14 -7.64
C PHE A 11 -1.85 -2.00 -7.04
N ASP A 12 -1.53 -1.64 -5.79
CA ASP A 12 -2.02 -0.40 -5.18
C ASP A 12 -1.32 0.79 -5.84
N ARG A 13 -2.09 1.68 -6.47
CA ARG A 13 -1.55 2.92 -7.06
C ARG A 13 -0.96 3.81 -5.97
N ARG A 14 0.28 4.24 -6.17
CA ARG A 14 1.03 5.03 -5.19
C ARG A 14 1.62 6.30 -5.80
N LEU A 15 2.08 6.24 -7.03
CA LEU A 15 2.71 7.36 -7.74
C LEU A 15 1.84 7.80 -8.94
N SER A 16 2.45 8.51 -9.90
CA SER A 16 1.80 8.74 -11.18
C SER A 16 1.67 7.43 -11.98
N PRO A 17 0.70 7.31 -12.91
CA PRO A 17 0.57 6.13 -13.76
C PRO A 17 1.87 5.76 -14.47
N HIS A 18 2.64 6.75 -14.94
CA HIS A 18 3.91 6.52 -15.62
C HIS A 18 4.94 5.88 -14.68
N GLU A 19 5.19 6.49 -13.51
CA GLU A 19 6.16 5.98 -12.54
C GLU A 19 5.77 4.60 -12.00
N ASP A 20 4.48 4.38 -11.68
CA ASP A 20 4.00 3.07 -11.25
C ASP A 20 4.24 2.04 -12.39
N THR A 21 3.96 2.40 -13.65
CA THR A 21 4.21 1.51 -14.80
C THR A 21 5.68 1.14 -14.92
N GLU A 22 6.59 2.11 -14.86
CA GLU A 22 8.03 1.85 -14.97
C GLU A 22 8.53 0.89 -13.90
N ILE A 23 8.09 1.08 -12.64
CA ILE A 23 8.49 0.22 -11.52
C ILE A 23 7.96 -1.20 -11.71
N TYR A 24 6.67 -1.35 -11.99
CA TYR A 24 6.07 -2.69 -12.07
C TYR A 24 6.42 -3.41 -13.36
N ALA A 25 6.50 -2.73 -14.50
CA ALA A 25 6.96 -3.33 -15.75
C ALA A 25 8.40 -3.86 -15.60
N SER A 26 9.31 -3.06 -15.02
CA SER A 26 10.69 -3.50 -14.78
C SER A 26 10.78 -4.74 -13.87
N LEU A 27 9.90 -4.84 -12.86
CA LEU A 27 9.82 -6.02 -12.01
C LEU A 27 9.29 -7.24 -12.78
N LEU A 28 8.25 -7.04 -13.58
CA LEU A 28 7.66 -8.13 -14.37
C LEU A 28 8.64 -8.62 -15.43
N ASP A 29 9.30 -7.73 -16.17
CA ASP A 29 10.33 -8.08 -17.16
C ASP A 29 11.43 -8.94 -16.52
N TYR A 30 11.87 -8.60 -15.31
CA TYR A 30 12.82 -9.41 -14.55
C TYR A 30 12.25 -10.80 -14.22
N LEU A 31 11.01 -10.88 -13.73
CA LEU A 31 10.37 -12.16 -13.41
C LEU A 31 10.16 -13.03 -14.65
N GLU A 32 9.81 -12.44 -15.80
CA GLU A 32 9.71 -13.14 -17.08
C GLU A 32 11.07 -13.64 -17.58
N GLY A 33 12.17 -12.92 -17.28
CA GLY A 33 13.52 -13.38 -17.60
C GLY A 33 14.01 -14.55 -16.73
N GLU A 34 13.52 -14.63 -15.49
CA GLU A 34 13.92 -15.65 -14.51
C GLU A 34 12.94 -16.84 -14.44
N THR A 35 11.80 -16.77 -15.13
CA THR A 35 10.74 -17.79 -15.09
C THR A 35 10.14 -18.05 -16.47
N GLU A 36 9.33 -19.10 -16.61
CA GLU A 36 8.57 -19.36 -17.86
C GLU A 36 7.18 -18.68 -17.84
N LEU A 37 6.97 -17.74 -16.93
CA LEU A 37 5.72 -17.02 -16.75
C LEU A 37 5.69 -15.75 -17.60
N HIS A 38 4.50 -15.36 -18.03
CA HIS A 38 4.22 -14.11 -18.70
C HIS A 38 3.21 -13.31 -17.90
N PHE A 39 3.38 -11.99 -17.84
CA PHE A 39 2.58 -11.12 -17.00
C PHE A 39 1.92 -10.00 -17.78
N THR A 40 0.70 -9.65 -17.39
CA THR A 40 0.00 -8.46 -17.88
C THR A 40 -0.37 -7.56 -16.71
N LEU A 41 -0.09 -6.25 -16.84
CA LEU A 41 -0.45 -5.27 -15.82
C LEU A 41 -1.94 -4.90 -15.89
N LEU A 42 -2.64 -5.08 -14.78
CA LEU A 42 -4.01 -4.64 -14.56
C LEU A 42 -4.04 -3.39 -13.68
N PHE A 43 -4.35 -2.25 -14.29
CA PHE A 43 -4.50 -0.98 -13.59
C PHE A 43 -5.83 -0.91 -12.85
N SER A 44 -5.74 -0.69 -11.53
CA SER A 44 -6.90 -0.45 -10.68
C SER A 44 -7.09 1.06 -10.47
N ARG A 45 -8.34 1.53 -10.42
CA ARG A 45 -8.68 2.94 -10.20
C ARG A 45 -8.36 3.36 -8.77
N ASP A 46 -8.57 2.47 -7.81
CA ASP A 46 -8.29 2.67 -6.40
C ASP A 46 -7.93 1.34 -5.70
N HIS A 47 -7.66 1.42 -4.39
CA HIS A 47 -7.26 0.26 -3.58
C HIS A 47 -8.38 -0.77 -3.44
N GLN A 48 -9.65 -0.36 -3.47
CA GLN A 48 -10.77 -1.29 -3.36
C GLN A 48 -10.84 -2.14 -4.62
N GLU A 49 -10.68 -1.52 -5.80
CA GLU A 49 -10.62 -2.27 -7.05
C GLU A 49 -9.42 -3.22 -7.10
N THR A 50 -8.27 -2.84 -6.54
CA THR A 50 -7.12 -3.78 -6.42
C THR A 50 -7.49 -4.98 -5.55
N ILE A 51 -8.13 -4.77 -4.40
CA ILE A 51 -8.59 -5.84 -3.49
C ILE A 51 -9.60 -6.75 -4.20
N ASP A 52 -10.56 -6.17 -4.91
CA ASP A 52 -11.60 -6.92 -5.62
C ASP A 52 -10.99 -7.72 -6.79
N ASN A 53 -10.01 -7.14 -7.51
CA ASN A 53 -9.33 -7.81 -8.62
C ASN A 53 -8.59 -9.08 -8.16
N ILE A 54 -7.78 -8.99 -7.09
CA ILE A 54 -7.08 -10.17 -6.55
C ILE A 54 -8.05 -11.13 -5.86
N GLY A 55 -9.07 -10.60 -5.18
CA GLY A 55 -10.05 -11.40 -4.44
C GLY A 55 -10.99 -12.21 -5.32
N SER A 56 -11.33 -11.69 -6.51
CA SER A 56 -12.21 -12.36 -7.48
C SER A 56 -11.46 -13.25 -8.49
N GLY A 57 -10.12 -13.28 -8.42
CA GLY A 57 -9.29 -14.01 -9.39
C GLY A 57 -9.17 -13.32 -10.75
N ARG A 58 -9.53 -12.04 -10.86
CA ARG A 58 -9.27 -11.22 -12.06
C ARG A 58 -7.79 -10.84 -12.17
N ALA A 59 -7.10 -10.76 -11.04
CA ALA A 59 -5.64 -10.74 -10.98
C ALA A 59 -5.15 -11.98 -10.24
N ASP A 60 -4.04 -12.54 -10.70
CA ASP A 60 -3.38 -13.69 -10.09
C ASP A 60 -2.42 -13.26 -8.98
N PHE A 61 -1.76 -12.12 -9.17
CA PHE A 61 -0.78 -11.56 -8.25
C PHE A 61 -1.06 -10.09 -7.98
N ALA A 62 -0.69 -9.63 -6.77
CA ALA A 62 -0.80 -8.24 -6.41
C ALA A 62 0.31 -7.74 -5.48
N ILE A 63 0.86 -6.55 -5.76
CA ILE A 63 1.62 -5.76 -4.77
C ILE A 63 0.71 -4.74 -4.13
N ILE A 64 0.38 -4.97 -2.86
CA ILE A 64 -0.58 -4.17 -2.10
C ILE A 64 -0.03 -3.71 -0.76
N GLY A 65 -0.59 -2.63 -0.22
CA GLY A 65 -0.29 -2.15 1.13
C GLY A 65 -0.82 -3.10 2.21
N GLY A 66 -0.27 -2.99 3.43
CA GLY A 66 -0.62 -3.88 4.54
C GLY A 66 -2.12 -3.87 4.90
N LEU A 67 -2.78 -2.71 4.85
CA LEU A 67 -4.22 -2.63 5.10
C LEU A 67 -5.05 -3.29 3.99
N SER A 68 -4.69 -3.05 2.73
CA SER A 68 -5.30 -3.72 1.59
C SER A 68 -5.16 -5.24 1.69
N TYR A 69 -3.97 -5.73 2.11
CA TYR A 69 -3.74 -7.15 2.37
C TYR A 69 -4.67 -7.70 3.45
N LEU A 70 -4.73 -7.06 4.63
CA LEU A 70 -5.59 -7.51 5.72
C LEU A 70 -7.06 -7.59 5.28
N LYS A 71 -7.51 -6.65 4.45
CA LYS A 71 -8.87 -6.66 3.90
C LYS A 71 -9.08 -7.80 2.89
N ALA A 72 -8.14 -7.99 1.97
CA ALA A 72 -8.18 -9.06 0.97
C ALA A 72 -8.10 -10.47 1.60
N GLU A 73 -7.25 -10.65 2.61
CA GLU A 73 -7.17 -11.89 3.40
C GLU A 73 -8.48 -12.15 4.16
N HIS A 74 -9.03 -11.13 4.82
CA HIS A 74 -10.28 -11.25 5.57
C HIS A 74 -11.44 -11.68 4.66
N ASP A 75 -11.66 -10.94 3.56
CA ASP A 75 -12.82 -11.08 2.68
C ASP A 75 -12.70 -12.24 1.69
N PHE A 76 -11.50 -12.44 1.11
CA PHE A 76 -11.29 -13.34 -0.03
C PHE A 76 -10.27 -14.44 0.24
N LYS A 77 -9.67 -14.51 1.45
CA LYS A 77 -8.64 -15.49 1.82
C LYS A 77 -7.39 -15.44 0.93
N VAL A 78 -7.08 -14.25 0.41
CA VAL A 78 -5.83 -13.99 -0.32
C VAL A 78 -4.63 -14.30 0.57
N LYS A 79 -3.62 -14.96 0.01
CA LYS A 79 -2.42 -15.39 0.73
C LYS A 79 -1.24 -14.48 0.41
N MET A 80 -0.49 -14.11 1.44
CA MET A 80 0.80 -13.42 1.26
C MET A 80 1.87 -14.42 0.83
N LEU A 81 2.53 -14.16 -0.30
CA LEU A 81 3.66 -14.96 -0.78
C LEU A 81 4.99 -14.41 -0.29
N VAL A 82 5.15 -13.08 -0.38
CA VAL A 82 6.38 -12.37 -0.06
C VAL A 82 6.07 -11.05 0.62
N LYS A 83 7.07 -10.52 1.33
CA LYS A 83 7.02 -9.22 1.99
C LYS A 83 8.33 -8.50 1.79
N GLY A 84 8.26 -7.21 1.44
CA GLY A 84 9.44 -6.35 1.34
C GLY A 84 10.14 -6.21 2.69
N LEU A 85 11.46 -6.24 2.66
CA LEU A 85 12.32 -6.03 3.82
C LEU A 85 13.06 -4.70 3.68
N ASP A 86 13.35 -4.06 4.81
CA ASP A 86 14.23 -2.90 4.85
C ASP A 86 15.72 -3.31 4.64
N SER A 87 16.62 -2.32 4.63
CA SER A 87 18.07 -2.55 4.52
C SER A 87 18.65 -3.41 5.66
N ASN A 88 17.95 -3.52 6.78
CA ASN A 88 18.31 -4.35 7.93
C ASN A 88 17.62 -5.73 7.90
N LYS A 89 17.00 -6.12 6.77
CA LYS A 89 16.24 -7.36 6.60
C LYS A 89 15.02 -7.49 7.53
N GLN A 90 14.45 -6.37 7.97
CA GLN A 90 13.25 -6.34 8.80
C GLN A 90 12.02 -6.01 7.97
N GLY A 91 10.94 -6.76 8.17
CA GLY A 91 9.65 -6.51 7.53
C GLY A 91 8.78 -5.49 8.27
N ASN A 92 9.28 -4.84 9.31
CA ASN A 92 8.48 -3.92 10.12
C ASN A 92 8.73 -2.50 9.67
N TYR A 93 7.66 -1.71 9.50
CA TYR A 93 7.77 -0.27 9.27
C TYR A 93 7.12 0.48 10.43
N ARG A 94 7.55 1.73 10.64
CA ARG A 94 7.02 2.63 11.67
C ARG A 94 6.29 3.78 11.02
N SER A 95 5.21 4.24 11.64
CA SER A 95 4.59 5.53 11.30
C SER A 95 5.21 6.65 12.13
N ALA A 96 5.26 7.84 11.58
CA ALA A 96 5.63 9.05 12.29
C ALA A 96 4.54 10.12 12.13
N ILE A 97 4.39 10.94 13.17
CA ILE A 97 3.67 12.20 13.08
C ILE A 97 4.73 13.27 12.85
N ILE A 98 4.61 14.00 11.74
CA ILE A 98 5.56 15.04 11.38
C ILE A 98 4.95 16.40 11.71
N ILE A 99 5.70 17.22 12.44
CA ILE A 99 5.33 18.58 12.81
C ILE A 99 6.22 19.54 12.01
N ALA A 100 5.62 20.52 11.34
CA ALA A 100 6.31 21.42 10.42
C ALA A 100 7.36 22.33 11.07
N ARG A 101 7.38 22.41 12.41
CA ARG A 101 8.22 23.31 13.19
C ARG A 101 9.13 22.48 14.09
N SER A 102 10.43 22.51 13.79
CA SER A 102 11.47 21.80 14.53
C SER A 102 11.75 22.40 15.91
N ASP A 103 11.33 23.65 16.14
CA ASP A 103 11.43 24.33 17.44
C ASP A 103 10.31 23.93 18.42
N LEU A 104 9.36 23.09 17.98
CA LEU A 104 8.27 22.59 18.81
C LEU A 104 8.42 21.09 19.04
N SER A 105 8.49 20.70 20.31
CA SER A 105 8.45 19.31 20.76
C SER A 105 7.21 19.08 21.65
N PRO A 106 5.99 19.25 21.09
CA PRO A 106 4.77 19.23 21.88
C PRO A 106 4.55 17.86 22.51
N LYS A 107 4.00 17.86 23.72
CA LYS A 107 3.52 16.63 24.33
C LYS A 107 2.35 16.10 23.52
N ILE A 108 2.19 14.79 23.50
CA ILE A 108 1.07 14.10 22.85
C ILE A 108 -0.30 14.71 23.25
N SER A 109 -0.46 15.09 24.53
CA SER A 109 -1.67 15.74 25.04
C SER A 109 -1.98 17.09 24.38
N GLU A 110 -0.95 17.81 23.94
CA GLU A 110 -1.06 19.15 23.31
C GLU A 110 -1.44 19.06 21.83
N LEU A 111 -1.38 17.86 21.26
CA LEU A 111 -1.86 17.56 19.90
C LEU A 111 -3.37 17.38 19.84
N LYS A 112 -4.04 17.23 20.99
CA LYS A 112 -5.50 17.14 21.07
C LYS A 112 -6.12 18.42 20.51
N ASP A 113 -7.18 18.26 19.71
CA ASP A 113 -7.92 19.36 19.06
C ASP A 113 -7.11 20.20 18.06
N LYS A 114 -5.85 19.83 17.77
CA LYS A 114 -5.05 20.42 16.69
C LYS A 114 -5.49 19.90 15.32
N CYS A 115 -5.14 20.66 14.31
CA CYS A 115 -5.42 20.33 12.93
C CYS A 115 -4.45 19.25 12.43
N PHE A 116 -4.99 18.11 12.01
CA PHE A 116 -4.21 17.06 11.36
C PHE A 116 -4.57 16.91 9.90
N ALA A 117 -3.57 16.51 9.13
CA ALA A 117 -3.73 16.12 7.76
C ALA A 117 -3.34 14.65 7.60
N PHE A 118 -4.27 13.87 7.07
CA PHE A 118 -4.19 12.42 7.00
C PHE A 118 -4.08 11.95 5.55
N GLY A 119 -3.44 10.78 5.39
CA GLY A 119 -3.39 10.06 4.12
C GLY A 119 -4.71 9.38 3.75
N SER A 120 -4.69 8.57 2.69
CA SER A 120 -5.86 7.79 2.23
C SER A 120 -6.44 6.90 3.34
N ARG A 121 -7.76 6.65 3.31
CA ARG A 121 -8.46 5.71 4.20
C ARG A 121 -7.92 4.28 4.16
N TYR A 122 -7.22 3.94 3.08
CA TYR A 122 -6.57 2.64 2.86
C TYR A 122 -5.06 2.67 3.20
N SER A 123 -4.53 3.81 3.65
CA SER A 123 -3.17 3.89 4.15
C SER A 123 -3.12 3.37 5.59
N THR A 124 -2.30 2.35 5.84
CA THR A 124 -2.08 1.88 7.20
C THR A 124 -1.51 2.99 8.11
N GLN A 125 -0.56 3.77 7.58
CA GLN A 125 0.09 4.87 8.29
C GLN A 125 -0.80 6.12 8.41
N GLY A 126 -1.52 6.45 7.33
CA GLY A 126 -2.34 7.65 7.24
C GLY A 126 -3.74 7.54 7.84
N TYR A 127 -4.23 6.33 8.12
CA TYR A 127 -5.61 6.12 8.58
C TYR A 127 -5.78 5.08 9.68
N LEU A 128 -5.17 3.90 9.62
CA LEU A 128 -5.44 2.84 10.61
C LEU A 128 -4.96 3.20 12.03
N ILE A 129 -3.82 3.88 12.13
CA ILE A 129 -3.23 4.32 13.41
C ILE A 129 -4.12 5.38 14.11
N ARG A 130 -5.16 5.88 13.44
CA ARG A 130 -6.21 6.73 14.02
C ARG A 130 -7.11 5.99 15.02
N LEU A 131 -7.47 4.73 14.76
CA LEU A 131 -8.60 4.10 15.46
C LEU A 131 -8.29 3.73 16.91
N GLY A 132 -7.01 3.75 17.32
CA GLY A 132 -6.59 3.38 18.66
C GLY A 132 -6.36 4.53 19.65
N THR A 133 -6.13 5.79 19.20
CA THR A 133 -5.34 6.67 20.08
C THR A 133 -5.70 8.16 20.20
N PHE A 134 -6.44 8.85 19.31
CA PHE A 134 -6.65 10.32 19.51
C PHE A 134 -7.94 10.91 18.90
N PRO A 135 -8.71 11.74 19.65
CA PRO A 135 -9.72 12.62 19.07
C PRO A 135 -9.04 13.88 18.51
N VAL A 136 -8.90 13.97 17.19
CA VAL A 136 -8.31 15.12 16.49
C VAL A 136 -9.20 15.61 15.34
N ARG A 137 -9.14 16.92 15.07
CA ARG A 137 -9.92 17.59 14.02
C ARG A 137 -9.20 17.49 12.68
N VAL A 138 -9.87 16.96 11.66
CA VAL A 138 -9.33 16.89 10.29
C VAL A 138 -9.59 18.23 9.61
N CYS A 139 -8.56 18.95 9.15
CA CYS A 139 -8.80 20.19 8.38
C CYS A 139 -8.26 20.22 6.95
N LYS A 140 -7.63 19.15 6.43
CA LYS A 140 -7.42 18.89 4.98
C LYS A 140 -6.70 17.55 4.75
N LYS A 141 -6.87 16.93 3.58
CA LYS A 141 -6.06 15.79 3.10
C LYS A 141 -4.63 16.31 2.81
N VAL A 142 -3.61 15.77 3.47
CA VAL A 142 -2.21 15.99 3.10
C VAL A 142 -1.50 14.64 3.17
N PHE A 143 -0.80 14.31 2.09
CA PHE A 143 0.02 13.12 1.93
C PHE A 143 1.28 13.24 2.78
N PHE A 144 1.56 12.23 3.61
CA PHE A 144 2.90 12.00 4.14
C PHE A 144 3.39 10.64 3.65
N LYS A 145 4.51 10.67 2.91
CA LYS A 145 5.32 9.51 2.53
C LYS A 145 6.33 9.31 3.65
N ILE A 146 6.24 8.20 4.37
CA ILE A 146 7.31 7.75 5.27
C ILE A 146 7.84 6.46 4.64
N LEU A 147 9.12 6.52 4.27
CA LEU A 147 9.93 5.41 3.78
C LEU A 147 10.05 4.32 4.84
#